data_AF-A0A2P6PCJ5-F1
#
_entry.id   AF-A0A2P6PCJ5-F1
#
_cell.length_a   1.000
_cell.length_b   1.000
_cell.length_c   1.000
_cell.angle_alpha   90.00
_cell.angle_beta   90.00
_cell.angle_gamma   90.00
#
_symmetry.space_group_name_H-M   'P 1'
#
loop_
_entity.id
_entity.type
_entity.pdbx_description
1 polymer ?
#
loop_
_entity_poly.entity_id
_entity_poly.type
_entity_poly.pdbx_seq_one_letter_code
_entity_poly.pdbx_strand_id
1 'polypeptide(L)'
;MTIQNQFSSGLESGNFVVNSDPVHQAWCAIEQQRQVNPNAEPSLYNEIIQPENPIVIAFGTPPGSLHGQEGLVSSKDFAHFEFLCNKSNPVFSINEAAIKLFQSHYNDLLLLKNKLVENSKSKTPPLIIITGQFLGGSVATLFTLWLLEGLNLSKTKRPLCITFGSPLVGDEHLQKCVLEFSTWKSCFLHIVSDQDHTPKIFMSQNTTGASKPFGTFLLCSASGCACSEDPDFISEQFVTTNSPSAQTQDPNLGFSYGQILEDLKRKALCNIFKSIEGQSHPLQASIIAQLLAIGVVSQQQSQDTDNLVRKMKKHETKLLIQKKKNSDSDKKLNDMKIHMAYLEWYKKDAKRQNIGYYDLYRKMGHQSDIKVNEYKKKLMNYWEDSVTEVENKPQLEGAHFRVRWLYAGRNYRGMVEPLHIADYYKDGGKNYQTDAGKRPKHFTLLEEWLQEKQEQEKKKKQETQKQEEKPESGPSKSKRENVGSSLNDDSCFWARVEEALILLENGGLTTDDKRKLKEFEDYVWNALKNYAVSPEIFLKKSSFMKWWNEYNKGIVESSSLLLDFMKNGGPREYEAGKFT
;
A
#
# COMPACT_ATOMS: atom_id res chain seq x y z
N MET A 1 20.44 -18.96 10.20
CA MET A 1 21.65 -18.22 9.78
C MET A 1 21.73 -16.93 10.59
N THR A 2 22.63 -16.89 11.56
CA THR A 2 23.01 -15.67 12.27
C THR A 2 23.87 -14.86 11.31
N ILE A 3 23.37 -13.71 10.83
CA ILE A 3 24.09 -12.87 9.87
C ILE A 3 25.28 -12.25 10.62
N GLN A 4 26.49 -12.79 10.42
CA GLN A 4 27.69 -12.39 11.16
C GLN A 4 28.32 -11.06 10.68
N ASN A 5 27.86 -10.50 9.56
CA ASN A 5 28.44 -9.29 8.96
C ASN A 5 27.38 -8.21 8.72
N GLN A 6 26.86 -7.60 9.80
CA GLN A 6 25.99 -6.43 9.70
C GLN A 6 26.81 -5.14 9.80
N PHE A 7 26.53 -4.17 8.94
CA PHE A 7 27.11 -2.82 8.97
C PHE A 7 26.06 -1.78 8.60
N SER A 8 26.23 -0.56 9.10
CA SER A 8 25.45 0.61 8.68
C SER A 8 26.03 1.18 7.39
N SER A 9 25.17 1.62 6.48
CA SER A 9 25.56 2.14 5.16
C SER A 9 25.36 3.65 5.01
N GLY A 10 25.03 4.35 6.09
CA GLY A 10 24.71 5.77 6.06
C GLY A 10 25.89 6.62 5.57
N LEU A 11 27.11 6.27 5.99
CA LEU A 11 28.33 6.98 5.61
C LEU A 11 28.62 6.85 4.10
N GLU A 12 28.59 5.63 3.58
CA GLU A 12 28.82 5.32 2.16
C GLU A 12 27.74 5.97 1.28
N SER A 13 26.47 5.88 1.73
CA SER A 13 25.35 6.50 1.04
C SER A 13 25.48 8.03 1.02
N GLY A 14 25.91 8.65 2.13
CA GLY A 14 26.15 10.09 2.19
C GLY A 14 27.23 10.55 1.21
N ASN A 15 28.38 9.85 1.22
CA ASN A 15 29.48 10.13 0.29
C ASN A 15 29.07 9.92 -1.17
N PHE A 16 28.26 8.91 -1.46
CA PHE A 16 27.72 8.68 -2.80
C PHE A 16 26.79 9.83 -3.23
N VAL A 17 25.85 10.23 -2.36
CA VAL A 17 24.87 11.29 -2.64
C VAL A 17 25.57 12.63 -2.92
N VAL A 18 26.55 13.02 -2.12
CA VAL A 18 27.28 14.29 -2.33
C VAL A 18 28.09 14.30 -3.62
N ASN A 19 28.56 13.14 -4.10
CA ASN A 19 29.26 13.04 -5.38
C ASN A 19 28.31 12.93 -6.60
N SER A 20 27.00 12.87 -6.38
CA SER A 20 26.02 12.72 -7.46
C SER A 20 25.59 14.07 -8.04
N ASP A 21 25.40 14.12 -9.37
CA ASP A 21 24.98 15.33 -10.08
C ASP A 21 23.64 15.93 -9.60
N PRO A 22 22.60 15.14 -9.25
CA PRO A 22 21.30 15.70 -8.87
C PRO A 22 21.33 16.69 -7.70
N VAL A 23 22.20 16.47 -6.71
CA VAL A 23 22.33 17.36 -5.54
C VAL A 23 22.91 18.71 -5.95
N HIS A 24 23.94 18.71 -6.79
CA HIS A 24 24.57 19.93 -7.29
C HIS A 24 23.65 20.67 -8.27
N GLN A 25 22.97 19.95 -9.18
CA GLN A 25 21.96 20.53 -10.07
C GLN A 25 20.83 21.20 -9.29
N ALA A 26 20.36 20.59 -8.20
CA ALA A 26 19.35 21.15 -7.34
C ALA A 26 19.83 22.45 -6.65
N TRP A 27 21.05 22.45 -6.09
CA TRP A 27 21.60 23.65 -5.46
C TRP A 27 21.81 24.79 -6.47
N CYS A 28 22.39 24.51 -7.64
CA CYS A 28 22.57 25.50 -8.70
C CYS A 28 21.23 26.11 -9.15
N ALA A 29 20.16 25.31 -9.22
CA ALA A 29 18.83 25.80 -9.56
C ALA A 29 18.27 26.78 -8.50
N ILE A 30 18.53 26.54 -7.21
CA ILE A 30 18.17 27.48 -6.13
C ILE A 30 18.95 28.79 -6.26
N GLU A 31 20.26 28.72 -6.53
CA GLU A 31 21.07 29.94 -6.72
C GLU A 31 20.61 30.77 -7.92
N GLN A 32 20.28 30.12 -9.04
CA GLN A 32 19.70 30.79 -10.21
C GLN A 32 18.34 31.41 -9.88
N GLN A 33 17.49 30.71 -9.13
CA GLN A 33 16.18 31.23 -8.70
C GLN A 33 16.32 32.52 -7.88
N ARG A 34 17.35 32.63 -7.03
CA ARG A 34 17.67 33.84 -6.27
C ARG A 34 18.13 35.01 -7.13
N GLN A 35 18.84 34.75 -8.23
CA GLN A 35 19.44 35.79 -9.08
C GLN A 35 18.43 36.44 -10.05
N VAL A 36 17.38 35.72 -10.45
CA VAL A 36 16.46 36.14 -11.53
C VAL A 36 15.51 37.26 -11.12
N ASN A 37 15.32 37.58 -9.83
CA ASN A 37 14.22 38.47 -9.44
C ASN A 37 14.46 39.43 -8.24
N PRO A 38 15.31 40.49 -8.39
CA PRO A 38 15.44 41.50 -7.34
C PRO A 38 14.26 42.49 -7.26
N ASN A 39 13.50 42.70 -8.34
CA ASN A 39 12.56 43.84 -8.49
C ASN A 39 11.26 43.59 -9.32
N ALA A 40 10.95 42.37 -9.78
CA ALA A 40 9.64 42.04 -10.37
C ALA A 40 8.89 41.04 -9.48
N GLU A 41 7.56 40.93 -9.62
CA GLU A 41 6.74 40.04 -8.78
C GLU A 41 7.38 38.65 -8.70
N PRO A 42 7.70 38.15 -7.49
CA PRO A 42 8.48 36.94 -7.33
C PRO A 42 7.66 35.71 -7.74
N SER A 43 7.99 35.08 -8.87
CA SER A 43 7.53 33.73 -9.18
C SER A 43 7.95 32.78 -8.05
N LEU A 44 7.00 32.02 -7.50
CA LEU A 44 7.26 31.06 -6.43
C LEU A 44 8.28 29.99 -6.84
N TYR A 45 8.38 29.68 -8.14
CA TYR A 45 9.32 28.70 -8.66
C TYR A 45 9.90 29.14 -10.01
N ASN A 46 11.07 28.60 -10.35
CA ASN A 46 11.64 28.65 -11.67
C ASN A 46 11.83 27.23 -12.22
N GLU A 47 11.35 26.99 -13.44
CA GLU A 47 11.58 25.75 -14.19
C GLU A 47 12.85 25.92 -15.04
N ILE A 48 13.87 25.12 -14.76
CA ILE A 48 15.11 25.07 -15.53
C ILE A 48 15.09 23.77 -16.32
N ILE A 49 14.91 23.92 -17.63
CA ILE A 49 14.99 22.81 -18.59
C ILE A 49 16.44 22.74 -19.05
N GLN A 50 17.17 21.73 -18.57
CA GLN A 50 18.53 21.47 -19.05
C GLN A 50 18.47 20.82 -20.44
N PRO A 51 19.43 21.09 -21.35
CA PRO A 51 19.50 20.48 -22.68
C PRO A 51 19.55 18.95 -22.62
N GLU A 52 20.09 18.43 -21.52
CA GLU A 52 20.11 17.03 -21.14
C GLU A 52 19.18 16.84 -19.93
N ASN A 53 18.31 15.82 -19.97
CA ASN A 53 17.51 15.35 -18.83
C ASN A 53 18.35 15.40 -17.53
N PRO A 54 17.98 16.16 -16.47
CA PRO A 54 16.63 16.33 -15.90
C PRO A 54 15.94 17.69 -16.06
N ILE A 55 14.61 17.70 -15.83
CA ILE A 55 13.82 18.91 -15.55
C ILE A 55 14.02 19.27 -14.07
N VAL A 56 14.51 20.48 -13.78
CA VAL A 56 14.74 20.94 -12.40
C VAL A 56 13.79 22.09 -12.07
N ILE A 57 13.05 21.96 -10.98
CA ILE A 57 12.08 22.95 -10.50
C ILE A 57 12.56 23.45 -9.15
N ALA A 58 12.97 24.71 -9.06
CA ALA A 58 13.43 25.34 -7.82
C ALA A 58 12.36 26.27 -7.26
N PHE A 59 11.91 25.98 -6.04
CA PHE A 59 10.97 26.79 -5.27
C PHE A 59 11.73 27.82 -4.41
N GLY A 60 11.37 29.08 -4.59
CA GLY A 60 11.86 30.20 -3.81
C GLY A 60 11.13 30.39 -2.48
N THR A 61 11.69 31.23 -1.62
CA THR A 61 11.00 31.74 -0.42
C THR A 61 10.76 33.23 -0.60
N PRO A 62 9.51 33.74 -0.45
CA PRO A 62 9.26 35.18 -0.49
C PRO A 62 10.02 35.90 0.63
N PRO A 63 10.57 37.11 0.39
CA PRO A 63 11.14 37.92 1.45
C PRO A 63 10.03 38.38 2.41
N GLY A 64 10.06 37.94 3.67
CA GLY A 64 9.05 38.27 4.67
C GLY A 64 9.30 37.65 6.03
N SER A 65 8.85 38.32 7.10
CA SER A 65 8.95 37.80 8.47
C SER A 65 7.97 36.64 8.67
N LEU A 66 8.48 35.47 9.05
CA LEU A 66 7.68 34.27 9.36
C LEU A 66 7.08 34.29 10.77
N HIS A 67 7.16 35.42 11.45
CA HIS A 67 6.74 35.57 12.83
C HIS A 67 5.23 35.31 12.97
N GLY A 68 4.87 34.27 13.73
CA GLY A 68 3.48 33.90 14.01
C GLY A 68 2.84 32.85 13.09
N GLN A 69 3.58 32.22 12.16
CA GLN A 69 3.08 31.14 11.28
C GLN A 69 3.82 29.80 11.47
N GLU A 70 4.33 29.57 12.68
CA GLU A 70 5.18 28.42 13.03
C GLU A 70 4.38 27.17 13.44
N GLY A 71 3.04 27.24 13.38
CA GLY A 71 2.13 26.17 13.81
C GLY A 71 1.84 25.10 12.75
N LEU A 72 1.14 24.06 13.18
CA LEU A 72 0.55 23.04 12.30
C LEU A 72 -0.96 23.27 12.15
N VAL A 73 -1.46 23.17 10.93
CA VAL A 73 -2.89 23.27 10.58
C VAL A 73 -3.44 21.93 10.08
N SER A 74 -4.72 21.70 10.32
CA SER A 74 -5.39 20.44 10.03
C SER A 74 -5.56 20.22 8.52
N SER A 75 -5.38 18.98 8.06
CA SER A 75 -5.64 18.60 6.67
C SER A 75 -7.11 18.74 6.26
N LYS A 76 -8.04 18.81 7.21
CA LYS A 76 -9.47 19.08 6.93
C LYS A 76 -9.71 20.42 6.25
N ASP A 77 -8.84 21.39 6.51
CA ASP A 77 -8.96 22.73 5.94
C ASP A 77 -8.49 22.74 4.46
N PHE A 78 -7.89 21.63 3.98
CA PHE A 78 -7.23 21.53 2.68
C PHE A 78 -7.44 20.16 2.01
N ALA A 79 -8.56 20.01 1.30
CA ALA A 79 -8.97 18.74 0.67
C ALA A 79 -7.97 18.15 -0.37
N HIS A 80 -7.02 18.94 -0.87
CA HIS A 80 -6.09 18.52 -1.93
C HIS A 80 -5.12 17.41 -1.52
N PHE A 81 -4.98 17.16 -0.22
CA PHE A 81 -4.14 16.09 0.33
C PHE A 81 -4.94 14.96 1.00
N GLU A 82 -6.26 14.93 0.83
CA GLU A 82 -7.13 13.86 1.38
C GLU A 82 -6.73 12.47 0.89
N PHE A 83 -6.12 12.40 -0.31
CA PHE A 83 -5.63 11.15 -0.88
C PHE A 83 -4.54 10.45 -0.05
N LEU A 84 -3.85 11.19 0.83
CA LEU A 84 -2.86 10.64 1.78
C LEU A 84 -3.54 9.94 2.96
N CYS A 85 -4.80 10.27 3.28
CA CYS A 85 -5.51 9.71 4.42
C CYS A 85 -5.86 8.23 4.21
N ASN A 86 -5.98 7.51 5.32
CA ASN A 86 -6.48 6.13 5.36
C ASN A 86 -7.43 5.94 6.55
N LYS A 87 -8.01 4.73 6.69
CA LYS A 87 -8.96 4.46 7.78
C LYS A 87 -8.37 4.68 9.18
N SER A 88 -7.08 4.39 9.37
CA SER A 88 -6.40 4.55 10.65
C SER A 88 -5.90 5.98 10.91
N ASN A 89 -5.64 6.76 9.85
CA ASN A 89 -5.16 8.14 9.91
C ASN A 89 -6.02 9.01 8.97
N PRO A 90 -7.25 9.34 9.38
CA PRO A 90 -8.20 10.09 8.54
C PRO A 90 -7.86 11.58 8.44
N VAL A 91 -7.01 12.09 9.34
CA VAL A 91 -6.62 13.50 9.46
C VAL A 91 -5.16 13.56 9.88
N PHE A 92 -4.44 14.55 9.38
CA PHE A 92 -3.06 14.87 9.77
C PHE A 92 -2.87 16.39 9.78
N SER A 93 -1.71 16.87 10.21
CA SER A 93 -1.43 18.31 10.26
C SER A 93 -0.20 18.70 9.44
N ILE A 94 -0.24 19.86 8.78
CA ILE A 94 0.81 20.41 7.91
C ILE A 94 1.28 21.76 8.45
N ASN A 95 2.55 22.10 8.23
CA ASN A 95 3.14 23.42 8.51
C ASN A 95 2.32 24.55 7.85
N GLU A 96 1.85 25.48 8.69
CA GLU A 96 0.93 26.55 8.29
C GLU A 96 1.55 27.52 7.27
N ALA A 97 2.80 27.93 7.46
CA ALA A 97 3.47 28.81 6.52
C ALA A 97 3.63 28.14 5.14
N ALA A 98 4.01 26.86 5.11
CA ALA A 98 4.23 26.13 3.88
C ALA A 98 2.93 25.92 3.10
N ILE A 99 1.83 25.53 3.78
CA ILE A 99 0.56 25.29 3.11
C ILE A 99 -0.09 26.59 2.62
N LYS A 100 0.00 27.69 3.38
CA LYS A 100 -0.48 29.01 2.93
C LYS A 100 0.26 29.50 1.68
N LEU A 101 1.58 29.32 1.64
CA LEU A 101 2.38 29.68 0.47
C LEU A 101 2.07 28.80 -0.74
N PHE A 102 1.83 27.50 -0.53
CA PHE A 102 1.36 26.61 -1.58
C PHE A 102 0.00 27.06 -2.14
N GLN A 103 -0.94 27.43 -1.27
CA GLN A 103 -2.28 27.86 -1.68
C GLN A 103 -2.31 29.19 -2.43
N SER A 104 -1.48 30.16 -2.03
CA SER A 104 -1.43 31.46 -2.73
C SER A 104 -1.02 31.34 -4.19
N HIS A 105 -0.37 30.23 -4.58
CA HIS A 105 0.05 29.93 -5.94
C HIS A 105 -0.63 28.68 -6.53
N TYR A 106 -1.78 28.27 -5.98
CA TYR A 106 -2.41 27.00 -6.32
C TYR A 106 -2.64 26.80 -7.83
N ASN A 107 -3.14 27.83 -8.52
CA ASN A 107 -3.45 27.74 -9.96
C ASN A 107 -2.19 27.48 -10.80
N ASP A 108 -1.09 28.16 -10.49
CA ASP A 108 0.18 27.99 -11.20
C ASP A 108 0.79 26.62 -10.93
N LEU A 109 0.68 26.15 -9.68
CA LEU A 109 1.13 24.81 -9.29
C LEU A 109 0.27 23.72 -9.93
N LEU A 110 -1.05 23.93 -10.07
CA LEU A 110 -1.94 23.00 -10.76
C LEU A 110 -1.56 22.87 -12.24
N LEU A 111 -1.30 23.99 -12.91
CA LEU A 111 -0.85 24.01 -14.30
C LEU A 111 0.49 23.27 -14.45
N LEU A 112 1.44 23.53 -13.55
CA LEU A 112 2.73 22.84 -13.52
C LEU A 112 2.56 21.33 -13.29
N LYS A 113 1.77 20.93 -12.31
CA LYS A 113 1.48 19.51 -12.02
C LYS A 113 0.92 18.81 -13.25
N ASN A 114 -0.07 19.40 -13.91
CA ASN A 114 -0.69 18.81 -15.10
C ASN A 114 0.32 18.64 -16.23
N LYS A 115 1.13 19.66 -16.51
CA LYS A 115 2.22 19.61 -17.49
C LYS A 115 3.22 18.48 -17.20
N LEU A 116 3.64 18.32 -15.94
CA LEU A 116 4.59 17.27 -15.55
C LEU A 116 3.97 15.86 -15.66
N VAL A 117 2.70 15.71 -15.28
CA VAL A 117 1.96 14.45 -15.43
C VAL A 117 1.82 14.08 -16.91
N GLU A 118 1.57 15.03 -17.80
CA GLU A 118 1.54 14.80 -19.24
C GLU A 118 2.91 14.40 -19.80
N ASN A 119 3.98 15.12 -19.43
CA ASN A 119 5.35 14.81 -19.83
C ASN A 119 5.78 13.40 -19.40
N SER A 120 5.27 12.94 -18.25
CA SER A 120 5.54 11.60 -17.72
C SER A 120 4.98 10.46 -18.60
N LYS A 121 4.00 10.75 -19.47
CA LYS A 121 3.39 9.76 -20.38
C LYS A 121 4.19 9.56 -21.67
N SER A 122 5.25 10.34 -21.89
CA SER A 122 6.11 10.22 -23.08
C SER A 122 6.87 8.89 -23.12
N LYS A 123 7.39 8.52 -24.31
CA LYS A 123 8.17 7.27 -24.49
C LYS A 123 9.43 7.23 -23.62
N THR A 124 10.02 8.38 -23.34
CA THR A 124 11.24 8.55 -22.54
C THR A 124 10.99 9.62 -21.48
N PRO A 125 10.31 9.27 -20.37
CA PRO A 125 9.94 10.25 -19.36
C PRO A 125 11.18 10.90 -18.72
N PRO A 126 11.21 12.23 -18.57
CA PRO A 126 12.32 12.92 -17.94
C PRO A 126 12.38 12.55 -16.44
N LEU A 127 13.58 12.61 -15.87
CA LEU A 127 13.75 12.71 -14.43
C LEU A 127 13.34 14.12 -14.01
N ILE A 128 12.53 14.20 -12.97
CA ILE A 128 12.03 15.46 -12.42
C ILE A 128 12.74 15.66 -11.08
N ILE A 129 13.50 16.74 -10.95
CA ILE A 129 14.10 17.18 -9.69
C ILE A 129 13.29 18.36 -9.19
N ILE A 130 12.78 18.26 -7.96
CA ILE A 130 12.04 19.32 -7.29
C ILE A 130 12.89 19.76 -6.11
N THR A 131 13.12 21.05 -5.97
CA THR A 131 14.06 21.53 -4.95
C THR A 131 13.63 22.86 -4.38
N GLY A 132 14.20 23.20 -3.23
CA GLY A 132 13.99 24.47 -2.57
C GLY A 132 14.85 24.55 -1.32
N GLN A 133 15.08 25.78 -0.88
CA GLN A 133 15.71 26.05 0.40
C GLN A 133 14.66 26.62 1.36
N PHE A 134 14.84 26.32 2.65
CA PHE A 134 14.00 26.86 3.71
C PHE A 134 12.51 26.58 3.45
N LEU A 135 11.62 27.58 3.53
CA LEU A 135 10.19 27.40 3.29
C LEU A 135 9.89 26.93 1.86
N GLY A 136 10.67 27.38 0.87
CA GLY A 136 10.60 26.89 -0.50
C GLY A 136 10.83 25.37 -0.58
N GLY A 137 11.69 24.81 0.28
CA GLY A 137 11.88 23.35 0.37
C GLY A 137 10.70 22.62 1.00
N SER A 138 10.01 23.23 1.97
CA SER A 138 8.76 22.69 2.51
C SER A 138 7.64 22.70 1.45
N VAL A 139 7.54 23.75 0.64
CA VAL A 139 6.60 23.81 -0.50
C VAL A 139 6.97 22.79 -1.59
N ALA A 140 8.25 22.65 -1.92
CA ALA A 140 8.77 21.62 -2.82
C ALA A 140 8.37 20.21 -2.37
N THR A 141 8.42 19.94 -1.07
CA THR A 141 7.99 18.67 -0.47
C THR A 141 6.48 18.45 -0.64
N LEU A 142 5.66 19.47 -0.31
CA LEU A 142 4.20 19.41 -0.51
C LEU A 142 3.83 19.22 -1.98
N PHE A 143 4.46 19.96 -2.89
CA PHE A 143 4.25 19.83 -4.32
C PHE A 143 4.64 18.44 -4.83
N THR A 144 5.73 17.87 -4.33
CA THR A 144 6.14 16.50 -4.68
C THR A 144 5.11 15.48 -4.23
N LEU A 145 4.60 15.57 -3.00
CA LEU A 145 3.51 14.69 -2.52
C LEU A 145 2.28 14.79 -3.42
N TRP A 146 1.90 16.01 -3.80
CA TRP A 146 0.77 16.24 -4.69
C TRP A 146 1.02 15.77 -6.12
N LEU A 147 2.25 15.87 -6.64
CA LEU A 147 2.62 15.36 -7.96
C LEU A 147 2.56 13.83 -8.00
N LEU A 148 3.04 13.16 -6.95
CA LEU A 148 3.05 11.70 -6.84
C LEU A 148 1.64 11.09 -6.95
N GLU A 149 0.61 11.83 -6.53
CA GLU A 149 -0.81 11.49 -6.74
C GLU A 149 -1.15 11.18 -8.20
N GLY A 150 -0.62 11.99 -9.13
CA GLY A 150 -0.95 11.93 -10.55
C GLY A 150 -0.02 11.04 -11.39
N LEU A 151 1.07 10.54 -10.80
CA LEU A 151 2.10 9.78 -11.52
C LEU A 151 1.86 8.28 -11.43
N ASN A 152 2.05 7.58 -12.55
CA ASN A 152 2.11 6.13 -12.57
C ASN A 152 3.55 5.64 -12.41
N LEU A 153 4.00 5.46 -11.17
CA LEU A 153 5.37 5.06 -10.83
C LEU A 153 5.80 3.68 -11.37
N SER A 154 4.86 2.87 -11.90
CA SER A 154 5.21 1.63 -12.61
C SER A 154 5.71 1.86 -14.05
N LYS A 155 5.46 3.05 -14.61
CA LYS A 155 5.78 3.41 -15.99
C LYS A 155 6.70 4.62 -16.10
N THR A 156 6.77 5.46 -15.07
CA THR A 156 7.51 6.73 -15.08
C THR A 156 8.67 6.67 -14.09
N LYS A 157 9.71 7.47 -14.33
CA LYS A 157 10.76 7.69 -13.31
C LYS A 157 10.15 8.38 -12.10
N ARG A 158 10.63 8.03 -10.90
CA ARG A 158 10.22 8.72 -9.66
C ARG A 158 10.78 10.14 -9.66
N PRO A 159 10.00 11.15 -9.25
CA PRO A 159 10.55 12.48 -8.98
C PRO A 159 11.51 12.40 -7.78
N LEU A 160 12.50 13.29 -7.75
CA LEU A 160 13.43 13.44 -6.64
C LEU A 160 13.30 14.84 -6.04
N CYS A 161 12.75 14.91 -4.84
CA CYS A 161 12.65 16.12 -4.03
C CYS A 161 13.90 16.28 -3.18
N ILE A 162 14.73 17.28 -3.47
CA ILE A 162 15.96 17.60 -2.75
C ILE A 162 15.79 18.94 -2.04
N THR A 163 15.80 18.97 -0.72
CA THR A 163 15.57 20.22 0.04
C THR A 163 16.79 20.59 0.87
N PHE A 164 17.05 21.88 1.05
CA PHE A 164 18.17 22.38 1.83
C PHE A 164 17.68 23.20 3.03
N GLY A 165 18.12 22.86 4.24
CA GLY A 165 17.83 23.66 5.45
C GLY A 165 16.34 23.90 5.69
N SER A 166 15.48 22.98 5.27
CA SER A 166 14.03 23.19 5.22
C SER A 166 13.33 22.75 6.51
N PRO A 167 12.31 23.48 6.98
CA PRO A 167 11.46 23.04 8.08
C PRO A 167 10.75 21.72 7.78
N LEU A 168 10.50 20.95 8.84
CA LEU A 168 9.68 19.73 8.75
C LEU A 168 8.23 20.09 8.39
N VAL A 169 7.61 19.27 7.54
CA VAL A 169 6.38 19.64 6.83
C VAL A 169 5.10 19.28 7.58
N GLY A 170 5.08 18.24 8.41
CA GLY A 170 3.86 17.87 9.14
C GLY A 170 4.10 16.92 10.29
N ASP A 171 3.01 16.50 10.92
CA ASP A 171 3.00 15.75 12.17
C ASP A 171 3.28 14.24 11.98
N GLU A 172 3.17 13.49 13.09
CA GLU A 172 3.30 12.04 13.09
C GLU A 172 2.27 11.33 12.20
N HIS A 173 1.05 11.87 12.07
CA HIS A 173 0.04 11.30 11.20
C HIS A 173 0.41 11.47 9.73
N LEU A 174 0.88 12.65 9.31
CA LEU A 174 1.38 12.84 7.94
C LEU A 174 2.55 11.89 7.65
N GLN A 175 3.50 11.79 8.58
CA GLN A 175 4.62 10.86 8.47
C GLN A 175 4.12 9.41 8.23
N LYS A 176 3.18 8.93 9.06
CA LYS A 176 2.58 7.60 8.90
C LYS A 176 1.93 7.44 7.52
N CYS A 177 1.09 8.39 7.11
CA CYS A 177 0.43 8.38 5.81
C CYS A 177 1.42 8.26 4.64
N VAL A 178 2.51 9.05 4.66
CA VAL A 178 3.53 9.00 3.60
C VAL A 178 4.32 7.68 3.63
N LEU A 179 4.59 7.13 4.82
CA LEU A 179 5.32 5.88 4.97
C LEU A 179 4.53 4.63 4.55
N GLU A 180 3.19 4.69 4.52
CA GLU A 180 2.37 3.62 3.93
C GLU A 180 2.66 3.44 2.44
N PHE A 181 2.94 4.53 1.72
CA PHE A 181 3.38 4.48 0.33
C PHE A 181 4.85 4.07 0.24
N SER A 182 5.10 2.76 0.22
CA SER A 182 6.45 2.17 0.27
C SER A 182 7.45 2.74 -0.75
N THR A 183 6.98 3.23 -1.90
CA THR A 183 7.80 3.81 -2.96
C THR A 183 8.03 5.31 -2.83
N TRP A 184 7.17 6.03 -2.11
CA TRP A 184 7.19 7.50 -2.05
C TRP A 184 8.28 8.01 -1.13
N LYS A 185 8.57 7.31 -0.02
CA LYS A 185 9.67 7.68 0.89
C LYS A 185 11.02 7.88 0.18
N SER A 186 11.26 7.14 -0.90
CA SER A 186 12.50 7.21 -1.70
C SER A 186 12.57 8.42 -2.62
N CYS A 187 11.52 9.24 -2.68
CA CYS A 187 11.46 10.45 -3.49
C CYS A 187 11.96 11.68 -2.73
N PHE A 188 12.29 11.58 -1.44
CA PHE A 188 12.63 12.72 -0.60
C PHE A 188 14.05 12.60 -0.01
N LEU A 189 14.86 13.63 -0.28
CA LEU A 189 16.21 13.81 0.25
C LEU A 189 16.31 15.20 0.89
N HIS A 190 16.47 15.22 2.21
CA HIS A 190 16.57 16.44 3.00
C HIS A 190 18.02 16.66 3.44
N ILE A 191 18.65 17.73 2.95
CA ILE A 191 20.04 18.09 3.23
C ILE A 191 20.06 19.11 4.36
N VAL A 192 20.79 18.78 5.42
CA VAL A 192 20.86 19.57 6.64
C VAL A 192 22.31 19.67 7.10
N SER A 193 22.78 20.89 7.37
CA SER A 193 24.07 21.12 8.00
C SER A 193 23.94 21.35 9.50
N ASP A 194 24.91 20.85 10.27
CA ASP A 194 25.06 21.18 11.69
C ASP A 194 25.26 22.69 11.96
N GLN A 195 25.79 23.41 10.98
CA GLN A 195 25.97 24.87 10.97
C GLN A 195 24.71 25.65 10.56
N ASP A 196 23.69 24.96 10.04
CA ASP A 196 22.42 25.57 9.67
C ASP A 196 21.44 25.48 10.86
N HIS A 197 21.13 26.64 11.46
CA HIS A 197 20.20 26.72 12.58
C HIS A 197 18.74 26.86 12.14
N THR A 198 18.48 27.09 10.86
CA THR A 198 17.15 27.40 10.34
C THR A 198 16.12 26.29 10.55
N PRO A 199 16.43 24.99 10.33
CA PRO A 199 15.49 23.90 10.64
C PRO A 199 15.06 23.86 12.12
N LYS A 200 15.93 24.31 13.03
CA LYS A 200 15.72 24.23 14.49
C LYS A 200 14.70 25.26 15.00
N ILE A 201 14.56 26.39 14.29
CA ILE A 201 13.59 27.45 14.59
C ILE A 201 12.15 26.89 14.57
N PHE A 202 11.87 25.95 13.66
CA PHE A 202 10.54 25.35 13.47
C PHE A 202 10.27 24.13 14.35
N MET A 203 11.21 23.75 15.21
CA MET A 203 11.06 22.64 16.16
C MET A 203 10.99 23.08 17.63
N SER A 204 11.38 24.32 17.96
CA SER A 204 11.59 24.74 19.36
C SER A 204 10.34 25.19 20.13
N GLN A 205 9.12 24.91 19.65
CA GLN A 205 7.91 25.29 20.39
C GLN A 205 7.12 24.05 20.84
N ASN A 206 7.06 23.88 22.17
CA ASN A 206 6.29 22.89 22.90
C ASN A 206 4.77 23.12 22.74
N THR A 207 4.26 22.97 21.52
CA THR A 207 2.82 22.91 21.26
C THR A 207 2.44 21.50 20.82
N THR A 208 1.30 21.04 21.31
CA THR A 208 0.68 19.75 20.99
C THR A 208 0.72 19.45 19.49
N GLY A 209 1.49 18.43 19.09
CA GLY A 209 1.71 18.04 17.69
C GLY A 209 3.07 18.53 17.16
N ALA A 210 4.15 17.85 17.51
CA ALA A 210 5.47 18.14 16.95
C ALA A 210 5.59 17.61 15.52
N SER A 211 6.17 18.39 14.61
CA SER A 211 6.50 17.94 13.26
C SER A 211 7.45 16.75 13.29
N LYS A 212 7.28 15.80 12.38
CA LYS A 212 8.06 14.57 12.29
C LYS A 212 8.79 14.46 10.95
N PRO A 213 10.05 13.97 10.94
CA PRO A 213 10.81 13.78 9.71
C PRO A 213 10.31 12.56 8.93
N PHE A 214 10.27 12.66 7.60
CA PHE A 214 10.08 11.51 6.71
C PHE A 214 11.02 11.62 5.51
N GLY A 215 11.24 10.51 4.79
CA GLY A 215 12.22 10.48 3.70
C GLY A 215 13.65 10.24 4.21
N THR A 216 14.63 10.52 3.35
CA THR A 216 16.05 10.35 3.65
C THR A 216 16.66 11.69 4.04
N PHE A 217 17.45 11.73 5.11
CA PHE A 217 18.17 12.92 5.53
C PHE A 217 19.66 12.74 5.29
N LEU A 218 20.29 13.68 4.59
CA LEU A 218 21.74 13.82 4.49
C LEU A 218 22.19 14.82 5.54
N LEU A 219 22.77 14.31 6.63
CA LEU A 219 23.30 15.09 7.72
C LEU A 219 24.76 15.46 7.41
N CYS A 220 25.06 16.75 7.42
CA CYS A 220 26.34 17.31 7.01
C CYS A 220 27.02 18.02 8.18
N SER A 221 28.33 17.82 8.32
CA SER A 221 29.18 18.58 9.23
C SER A 221 30.50 18.96 8.58
N ALA A 222 31.30 19.76 9.29
CA ALA A 222 32.69 20.02 8.88
C ALA A 222 33.55 18.74 8.81
N SER A 223 33.17 17.64 9.46
CA SER A 223 33.93 16.38 9.44
C SER A 223 33.56 15.46 8.28
N GLY A 224 32.36 15.62 7.70
CA GLY A 224 31.83 14.69 6.70
C GLY A 224 30.31 14.71 6.64
N CYS A 225 29.72 13.65 6.08
CA CYS A 225 28.27 13.51 5.99
C CYS A 225 27.82 12.05 6.07
N ALA A 226 26.55 11.84 6.43
CA ALA A 226 25.94 10.51 6.37
C ALA A 226 24.43 10.62 6.13
N CYS A 227 23.88 9.62 5.43
CA CYS A 227 22.44 9.46 5.24
C CYS A 227 21.80 8.71 6.41
N SER A 228 20.58 9.11 6.79
CA SER A 228 19.71 8.38 7.69
C SER A 228 18.26 8.40 7.20
N GLU A 229 17.55 7.28 7.38
CA GLU A 229 16.10 7.16 7.18
C GLU A 229 15.37 6.99 8.52
N ASP A 230 16.09 7.00 9.66
CA ASP A 230 15.51 6.74 10.98
C ASP A 230 14.92 8.03 11.58
N PRO A 231 13.59 8.18 11.63
CA PRO A 231 12.98 9.42 12.05
C PRO A 231 13.24 9.77 13.52
N ASP A 232 13.43 8.76 14.38
CA ASP A 232 13.70 8.96 15.79
C ASP A 232 15.12 9.52 15.96
N PHE A 233 16.10 8.89 15.29
CA PHE A 233 17.48 9.37 15.28
C PHE A 233 17.59 10.79 14.69
N ILE A 234 16.92 11.04 13.56
CA ILE A 234 16.89 12.36 12.92
C ILE A 234 16.33 13.41 13.90
N SER A 235 15.22 13.10 14.57
CA SER A 235 14.61 14.01 15.56
C SER A 235 15.57 14.30 16.72
N GLU A 236 16.32 13.31 17.22
CA GLU A 236 17.32 13.51 18.27
C GLU A 236 18.44 14.48 17.83
N GLN A 237 18.89 14.41 16.57
CA GLN A 237 19.94 15.30 16.05
C GLN A 237 19.55 16.78 16.05
N PHE A 238 18.27 17.04 15.81
CA PHE A 238 17.73 18.39 15.84
C PHE A 238 17.56 18.95 17.25
N VAL A 239 17.31 18.09 18.26
CA VAL A 239 17.14 18.49 19.67
C VAL A 239 18.49 18.76 20.35
N THR A 240 19.51 17.96 20.04
CA THR A 240 20.80 17.94 20.77
C THR A 240 21.71 19.12 20.40
N THR A 241 21.43 19.83 19.31
CA THR A 241 22.25 20.95 18.79
C THR A 241 21.70 22.34 19.12
N ASN A 242 20.88 22.46 20.18
CA ASN A 242 20.40 23.72 20.74
C ASN A 242 21.52 24.45 21.53
N SER A 243 22.45 25.07 20.80
CA SER A 243 23.37 26.06 21.37
C SER A 243 22.68 27.44 21.45
N PRO A 244 22.82 28.20 22.55
CA PRO A 244 22.26 29.55 22.71
C PRO A 244 22.84 30.61 21.75
N SER A 245 23.77 30.27 20.85
CA SER A 245 24.37 31.16 19.85
C SER A 245 23.49 31.44 18.62
N ALA A 246 22.32 30.80 18.48
CA ALA A 246 21.49 30.81 17.27
C ALA A 246 20.76 32.13 16.95
N GLN A 247 20.91 33.18 17.74
CA GLN A 247 20.13 34.44 17.62
C GLN A 247 20.74 35.50 16.67
N THR A 248 21.82 35.20 15.94
CA THR A 248 22.57 36.22 15.16
C THR A 248 22.54 36.07 13.64
N GLN A 249 21.92 35.03 13.08
CA GLN A 249 21.78 34.90 11.63
C GLN A 249 20.47 35.56 11.16
N ASP A 250 20.58 36.48 10.20
CA ASP A 250 19.42 37.06 9.52
C ASP A 250 18.67 35.93 8.79
N PRO A 251 17.42 35.60 9.17
CA PRO A 251 16.65 34.53 8.52
C PRO A 251 16.39 34.79 7.03
N ASN A 252 16.58 36.03 6.55
CA ASN A 252 16.46 36.38 5.13
C ASN A 252 17.73 36.07 4.31
N LEU A 253 18.89 35.92 4.96
CA LEU A 253 20.18 35.65 4.31
C LEU A 253 20.47 34.14 4.37
N GLY A 254 19.65 33.35 3.67
CA GLY A 254 19.66 31.89 3.76
C GLY A 254 21.05 31.26 3.63
N PHE A 255 21.34 30.29 4.50
CA PHE A 255 22.61 29.59 4.61
C PHE A 255 23.10 29.01 3.27
N SER A 256 24.36 29.28 2.87
CA SER A 256 24.87 28.80 1.58
C SER A 256 25.42 27.38 1.68
N TYR A 257 24.66 26.42 1.17
CA TYR A 257 25.06 25.01 1.15
C TYR A 257 26.15 24.70 0.10
N GLY A 258 26.33 25.54 -0.92
CA GLY A 258 27.24 25.26 -2.04
C GLY A 258 28.69 24.97 -1.60
N GLN A 259 29.24 25.79 -0.69
CA GLN A 259 30.60 25.58 -0.19
C GLN A 259 30.74 24.28 0.62
N ILE A 260 29.72 23.92 1.39
CA ILE A 260 29.69 22.68 2.17
C ILE A 260 29.62 21.47 1.25
N LEU A 261 28.77 21.51 0.23
CA LEU A 261 28.65 20.42 -0.73
C LEU A 261 29.96 20.18 -1.48
N GLU A 262 30.65 21.24 -1.93
CA GLU A 262 31.94 21.12 -2.59
C GLU A 262 33.04 20.59 -1.66
N ASP A 263 33.08 21.06 -0.41
CA ASP A 263 34.05 20.57 0.56
C ASP A 263 33.81 19.08 0.90
N LEU A 264 32.56 18.69 1.09
CA LEU A 264 32.17 17.30 1.31
C LEU A 264 32.47 16.41 0.10
N LYS A 265 32.23 16.90 -1.13
CA LYS A 265 32.56 16.20 -2.38
C LYS A 265 34.04 15.88 -2.44
N ARG A 266 34.89 16.87 -2.16
CA ARG A 266 36.35 16.70 -2.07
C ARG A 266 36.74 15.68 -0.99
N LYS A 267 36.16 15.77 0.21
CA LYS A 267 36.45 14.85 1.32
C LYS A 267 36.07 13.40 1.01
N ALA A 268 34.91 13.21 0.38
CA ALA A 268 34.43 11.90 -0.04
C ALA A 268 35.37 11.24 -1.08
N LEU A 269 35.95 12.03 -2.00
CA LEU A 269 36.93 11.54 -2.97
C LEU A 269 38.29 11.19 -2.32
N CYS A 270 38.67 11.87 -1.24
CA CYS A 270 39.98 11.70 -0.60
C CYS A 270 40.04 10.57 0.45
N ASN A 271 38.97 9.79 0.67
CA ASN A 271 38.92 8.67 1.63
C ASN A 271 39.53 8.99 3.02
N ILE A 272 39.19 10.14 3.60
CA ILE A 272 39.80 10.65 4.86
C ILE A 272 39.23 9.95 6.11
N PHE A 273 38.75 8.71 6.02
CA PHE A 273 38.37 7.96 7.23
C PHE A 273 39.56 7.16 7.72
N LYS A 274 40.20 7.71 8.77
CA LYS A 274 41.21 7.00 9.56
C LYS A 274 40.63 5.67 10.03
N SER A 275 41.38 4.59 9.85
CA SER A 275 41.06 3.27 10.38
C SER A 275 40.63 3.38 11.84
N ILE A 276 39.41 2.91 12.17
CA ILE A 276 38.98 2.78 13.56
C ILE A 276 39.66 1.52 14.10
N GLU A 277 40.94 1.63 14.46
CA GLU A 277 41.69 0.53 15.07
C GLU A 277 41.07 0.17 16.43
N GLY A 278 40.76 -1.12 16.62
CA GLY A 278 40.40 -1.69 17.94
C GLY A 278 38.92 -2.03 18.20
N GLN A 279 38.01 -1.96 17.22
CA GLN A 279 36.59 -2.32 17.42
C GLN A 279 36.26 -3.76 16.99
N SER A 280 35.70 -4.58 17.89
CA SER A 280 35.47 -6.02 17.66
C SER A 280 34.22 -6.37 16.82
N HIS A 281 33.34 -5.43 16.46
CA HIS A 281 32.11 -5.72 15.69
C HIS A 281 31.86 -4.70 14.55
N PRO A 282 31.68 -5.13 13.28
CA PRO A 282 31.54 -4.24 12.11
C PRO A 282 30.43 -3.19 12.23
N LEU A 283 29.24 -3.59 12.70
CA LEU A 283 28.11 -2.68 12.93
C LEU A 283 28.44 -1.50 13.85
N GLN A 284 29.16 -1.77 14.93
CA GLN A 284 29.55 -0.75 15.89
C GLN A 284 30.54 0.24 15.27
N ALA A 285 31.54 -0.29 14.56
CA ALA A 285 32.53 0.53 13.87
C ALA A 285 31.86 1.45 12.83
N SER A 286 30.93 0.92 12.02
CA SER A 286 30.20 1.72 11.02
C SER A 286 29.33 2.82 11.65
N ILE A 287 28.65 2.53 12.77
CA ILE A 287 27.83 3.54 13.48
C ILE A 287 28.72 4.64 14.06
N ILE A 288 29.85 4.29 14.67
CA ILE A 288 30.80 5.28 15.21
C ILE A 288 31.36 6.14 14.09
N ALA A 289 31.75 5.54 12.95
CA ALA A 289 32.23 6.26 11.78
C ALA A 289 31.19 7.26 11.27
N GLN A 290 29.93 6.84 11.18
CA GLN A 290 28.80 7.71 10.81
C GLN A 290 28.64 8.87 11.81
N LEU A 291 28.62 8.60 13.12
CA LEU A 291 28.46 9.61 14.17
C LEU A 291 29.60 10.65 14.17
N LEU A 292 30.83 10.21 13.92
CA LEU A 292 31.99 11.09 13.76
C LEU A 292 31.84 11.96 12.51
N ALA A 293 31.40 11.39 11.39
CA ALA A 293 31.23 12.11 10.13
C ALA A 293 30.16 13.21 10.23
N ILE A 294 29.08 12.99 10.99
CA ILE A 294 28.03 13.99 11.19
C ILE A 294 28.31 14.95 12.37
N GLY A 295 29.48 14.85 13.01
CA GLY A 295 29.92 15.77 14.06
C GLY A 295 29.22 15.61 15.40
N VAL A 296 28.50 14.50 15.62
CA VAL A 296 27.73 14.25 16.85
C VAL A 296 28.61 13.71 17.97
N VAL A 297 29.67 13.01 17.61
CA VAL A 297 30.66 12.47 18.55
C VAL A 297 32.03 13.07 18.23
N SER A 298 32.81 13.34 19.28
CA SER A 298 34.24 13.66 19.17
C SER A 298 35.10 12.45 19.56
N GLN A 299 36.32 12.37 19.06
CA GLN A 299 37.25 11.27 19.38
C GLN A 299 37.63 11.19 20.87
N GLN A 300 37.26 12.17 21.70
CA GLN A 300 37.68 12.30 23.09
C GLN A 300 36.57 11.99 24.13
N GLN A 301 35.31 11.77 23.73
CA GLN A 301 34.19 11.50 24.64
C GLN A 301 33.72 10.04 24.54
N SER A 302 33.80 9.27 25.65
CA SER A 302 33.53 7.83 25.64
C SER A 302 32.13 7.43 26.15
N GLN A 303 31.62 8.02 27.24
CA GLN A 303 30.38 7.54 27.87
C GLN A 303 29.08 7.90 27.13
N ASP A 304 28.95 9.13 26.60
CA ASP A 304 27.76 9.52 25.82
C ASP A 304 27.70 8.81 24.47
N THR A 305 28.86 8.53 23.88
CA THR A 305 29.02 7.78 22.63
C THR A 305 28.46 6.37 22.73
N ASP A 306 28.75 5.65 23.81
CA ASP A 306 28.29 4.27 23.98
C ASP A 306 26.76 4.16 24.09
N ASN A 307 26.12 5.14 24.72
CA ASN A 307 24.65 5.19 24.80
C ASN A 307 24.03 5.45 23.43
N LEU A 308 24.56 6.41 22.67
CA LEU A 308 24.08 6.75 21.33
C LEU A 308 24.28 5.58 20.35
N VAL A 309 25.43 4.92 20.39
CA VAL A 309 25.72 3.71 19.62
C VAL A 309 24.73 2.59 19.97
N ARG A 310 24.43 2.38 21.27
CA ARG A 310 23.46 1.37 21.71
C ARG A 310 22.06 1.68 21.19
N LYS A 311 21.64 2.94 21.22
CA LYS A 311 20.37 3.40 20.64
C LYS A 311 20.34 3.14 19.14
N MET A 312 21.31 3.64 18.36
CA MET A 312 21.35 3.43 16.91
C MET A 312 21.34 1.94 16.54
N LYS A 313 22.09 1.09 17.24
CA LYS A 313 22.02 -0.38 17.03
C LYS A 313 20.61 -0.93 17.22
N LYS A 314 19.90 -0.50 18.25
CA LYS A 314 18.51 -0.92 18.52
C LYS A 314 17.58 -0.49 17.38
N HIS A 315 17.74 0.74 16.89
CA HIS A 315 16.94 1.28 15.79
C HIS A 315 17.21 0.56 14.47
N GLU A 316 18.48 0.37 14.09
CA GLU A 316 18.87 -0.40 12.91
C GLU A 316 18.33 -1.83 12.97
N THR A 317 18.40 -2.47 14.14
CA THR A 317 17.83 -3.81 14.35
C THR A 317 16.31 -3.81 14.15
N LYS A 318 15.59 -2.81 14.68
CA LYS A 318 14.14 -2.65 14.50
C LYS A 318 13.78 -2.47 13.02
N LEU A 319 14.52 -1.63 12.30
CA LEU A 319 14.35 -1.41 10.85
C LEU A 319 14.62 -2.68 10.04
N LEU A 320 15.67 -3.45 10.38
CA LEU A 320 15.98 -4.73 9.73
C LEU A 320 14.87 -5.76 9.96
N ILE A 321 14.32 -5.84 11.17
CA ILE A 321 13.18 -6.72 11.47
C ILE A 321 11.97 -6.32 10.61
N GLN A 322 11.69 -5.02 10.48
CA GLN A 322 10.59 -4.52 9.65
C GLN A 322 10.82 -4.82 8.16
N LYS A 323 12.03 -4.57 7.63
CA LYS A 323 12.40 -4.92 6.24
C LYS A 323 12.28 -6.43 5.99
N LYS A 324 12.66 -7.26 6.96
CA LYS A 324 12.54 -8.72 6.87
C LYS A 324 11.09 -9.19 6.89
N LYS A 325 10.22 -8.57 7.70
CA LYS A 325 8.76 -8.83 7.65
C LYS A 325 8.19 -8.56 6.26
N ASN A 326 8.63 -7.49 5.59
CA ASN A 326 8.21 -7.18 4.22
C ASN A 326 8.74 -8.19 3.20
N SER A 327 9.97 -8.67 3.35
CA SER A 327 10.55 -9.75 2.50
C SER A 327 9.86 -11.10 2.71
N ASP A 328 9.28 -11.36 3.88
CA ASP A 328 8.53 -12.59 4.16
C ASP A 328 7.20 -12.65 3.38
N SER A 329 6.74 -11.54 2.80
CA SER A 329 5.53 -11.49 1.96
C SER A 329 5.61 -12.39 0.73
N ASP A 330 6.76 -12.44 0.05
CA ASP A 330 6.97 -13.31 -1.13
C ASP A 330 6.95 -14.79 -0.74
N LYS A 331 7.52 -15.12 0.42
CA LYS A 331 7.47 -16.46 0.97
C LYS A 331 6.05 -16.84 1.37
N LYS A 332 5.34 -15.97 2.09
CA LYS A 332 3.92 -16.15 2.44
C LYS A 332 3.05 -16.34 1.20
N LEU A 333 3.31 -15.62 0.11
CA LEU A 333 2.61 -15.79 -1.16
C LEU A 333 2.85 -17.17 -1.78
N ASN A 334 4.08 -17.69 -1.71
CA ASN A 334 4.37 -19.05 -2.18
C ASN A 334 3.72 -20.11 -1.29
N ASP A 335 3.77 -19.96 0.03
CA ASP A 335 3.10 -20.84 0.98
C ASP A 335 1.56 -20.84 0.74
N MET A 336 0.97 -19.68 0.46
CA MET A 336 -0.43 -19.54 0.07
C MET A 336 -0.77 -20.36 -1.18
N LYS A 337 0.05 -20.26 -2.24
CA LYS A 337 -0.17 -21.04 -3.47
C LYS A 337 -0.08 -22.54 -3.23
N ILE A 338 0.87 -22.97 -2.38
CA ILE A 338 1.01 -24.37 -1.99
C ILE A 338 -0.25 -24.86 -1.27
N HIS A 339 -0.78 -24.07 -0.32
CA HIS A 339 -2.01 -24.43 0.39
C HIS A 339 -3.24 -24.46 -0.53
N MET A 340 -3.36 -23.53 -1.47
CA MET A 340 -4.41 -23.58 -2.50
C MET A 340 -4.31 -24.86 -3.35
N ALA A 341 -3.12 -25.24 -3.80
CA ALA A 341 -2.91 -26.46 -4.58
C ALA A 341 -3.27 -27.74 -3.79
N TYR A 342 -3.00 -27.77 -2.48
CA TYR A 342 -3.46 -28.87 -1.63
C TYR A 342 -4.99 -28.95 -1.53
N LEU A 343 -5.69 -27.81 -1.46
CA LEU A 343 -7.16 -27.79 -1.49
C LEU A 343 -7.72 -28.23 -2.85
N GLU A 344 -7.09 -27.84 -3.95
CA GLU A 344 -7.45 -28.32 -5.29
C GLU A 344 -7.28 -29.84 -5.43
N TRP A 345 -6.19 -30.39 -4.88
CA TRP A 345 -5.99 -31.84 -4.84
C TRP A 345 -7.04 -32.53 -3.97
N TYR A 346 -7.31 -32.02 -2.77
CA TYR A 346 -8.38 -32.53 -1.91
C TYR A 346 -9.73 -32.53 -2.63
N LYS A 347 -10.04 -31.45 -3.35
CA LYS A 347 -11.27 -31.33 -4.14
C LYS A 347 -11.37 -32.40 -5.23
N LYS A 348 -10.28 -32.63 -5.96
CA LYS A 348 -10.19 -33.69 -6.97
C LYS A 348 -10.38 -35.08 -6.37
N ASP A 349 -9.82 -35.34 -5.20
CA ASP A 349 -9.99 -36.62 -4.51
C ASP A 349 -11.45 -36.83 -4.04
N ALA A 350 -12.05 -35.82 -3.43
CA ALA A 350 -13.44 -35.86 -3.01
C ALA A 350 -14.43 -36.06 -4.17
N LYS A 351 -14.12 -35.48 -5.36
CA LYS A 351 -14.88 -35.72 -6.59
C LYS A 351 -14.79 -37.19 -7.03
N ARG A 352 -13.61 -37.82 -6.97
CA ARG A 352 -13.43 -39.26 -7.29
C ARG A 352 -14.25 -40.18 -6.39
N GLN A 353 -14.45 -39.78 -5.13
CA GLN A 353 -15.28 -40.51 -4.17
C GLN A 353 -16.79 -40.26 -4.36
N ASN A 354 -17.19 -39.41 -5.31
CA ASN A 354 -18.57 -39.03 -5.59
C ASN A 354 -19.28 -38.37 -4.39
N ILE A 355 -18.51 -37.63 -3.59
CA ILE A 355 -18.99 -36.91 -2.40
C ILE A 355 -18.94 -35.39 -2.63
N GLY A 356 -17.83 -34.90 -3.20
CA GLY A 356 -17.58 -33.47 -3.28
C GLY A 356 -16.89 -32.97 -2.01
N TYR A 357 -16.03 -31.98 -2.18
CA TYR A 357 -15.09 -31.55 -1.13
C TYR A 357 -15.77 -30.87 0.06
N TYR A 358 -16.88 -30.15 -0.18
CA TYR A 358 -17.72 -29.57 0.87
C TYR A 358 -18.25 -30.65 1.82
N ASP A 359 -18.95 -31.64 1.26
CA ASP A 359 -19.57 -32.72 2.02
C ASP A 359 -18.57 -33.68 2.66
N LEU A 360 -17.42 -33.92 2.00
CA LEU A 360 -16.34 -34.72 2.56
C LEU A 360 -15.74 -34.02 3.79
N TYR A 361 -15.43 -32.73 3.66
CA TYR A 361 -14.87 -31.93 4.74
C TYR A 361 -15.83 -31.81 5.92
N ARG A 362 -17.13 -31.58 5.67
CA ARG A 362 -18.16 -31.48 6.72
C ARG A 362 -18.20 -32.72 7.63
N LYS A 363 -18.03 -33.92 7.06
CA LYS A 363 -18.08 -35.19 7.80
C LYS A 363 -16.88 -35.41 8.73
N MET A 364 -15.72 -34.79 8.46
CA MET A 364 -14.44 -34.91 9.18
C MET A 364 -14.17 -36.28 9.80
N GLY A 365 -13.66 -37.22 8.98
CA GLY A 365 -13.40 -38.60 9.42
C GLY A 365 -11.99 -39.10 9.14
N HIS A 366 -11.18 -38.39 8.33
CA HIS A 366 -9.89 -38.87 7.86
C HIS A 366 -8.73 -37.93 8.22
N GLN A 367 -7.51 -38.48 8.33
CA GLN A 367 -6.30 -37.66 8.56
C GLN A 367 -6.06 -36.60 7.48
N SER A 368 -6.54 -36.82 6.24
CA SER A 368 -6.55 -35.82 5.19
C SER A 368 -7.35 -34.57 5.57
N ASP A 369 -8.46 -34.73 6.29
CA ASP A 369 -9.35 -33.62 6.67
C ASP A 369 -8.69 -32.72 7.73
N ILE A 370 -7.86 -33.30 8.61
CA ILE A 370 -7.06 -32.55 9.59
C ILE A 370 -6.09 -31.60 8.87
N LYS A 371 -5.35 -32.11 7.88
CA LYS A 371 -4.42 -31.29 7.08
C LYS A 371 -5.15 -30.22 6.27
N VAL A 372 -6.32 -30.53 5.72
CA VAL A 372 -7.15 -29.55 5.00
C VAL A 372 -7.58 -28.41 5.91
N ASN A 373 -7.98 -28.69 7.16
CA ASN A 373 -8.31 -27.64 8.12
C ASN A 373 -7.09 -26.76 8.45
N GLU A 374 -5.89 -27.33 8.57
CA GLU A 374 -4.66 -26.54 8.74
C GLU A 374 -4.40 -25.61 7.54
N TYR A 375 -4.51 -26.13 6.31
CA TYR A 375 -4.34 -25.33 5.10
C TYR A 375 -5.39 -24.21 5.02
N LYS A 376 -6.64 -24.53 5.36
CA LYS A 376 -7.74 -23.57 5.45
C LYS A 376 -7.41 -22.43 6.41
N LYS A 377 -6.99 -22.74 7.65
CA LYS A 377 -6.63 -21.73 8.66
C LYS A 377 -5.48 -20.84 8.21
N LYS A 378 -4.43 -21.44 7.61
CA LYS A 378 -3.29 -20.67 7.09
C LYS A 378 -3.70 -19.70 5.98
N LEU A 379 -4.58 -20.15 5.08
CA LEU A 379 -5.13 -19.30 4.01
C LEU A 379 -6.01 -18.19 4.58
N MET A 380 -6.86 -18.48 5.57
CA MET A 380 -7.68 -17.47 6.24
C MET A 380 -6.82 -16.37 6.87
N ASN A 381 -5.83 -16.74 7.69
CA ASN A 381 -4.95 -15.75 8.34
C ASN A 381 -4.22 -14.87 7.31
N TYR A 382 -3.70 -15.48 6.24
CA TYR A 382 -3.02 -14.73 5.18
C TYR A 382 -3.94 -13.71 4.51
N TRP A 383 -5.17 -14.10 4.17
CA TRP A 383 -6.11 -13.20 3.49
C TRP A 383 -6.72 -12.16 4.43
N GLU A 384 -6.89 -12.47 5.70
CA GLU A 384 -7.29 -11.51 6.73
C GLU A 384 -6.21 -10.42 6.92
N ASP A 385 -4.94 -10.82 7.06
CA ASP A 385 -3.79 -9.91 7.09
C ASP A 385 -3.74 -9.05 5.81
N SER A 386 -3.90 -9.67 4.64
CA SER A 386 -3.82 -9.00 3.34
C SER A 386 -4.94 -7.98 3.14
N VAL A 387 -6.16 -8.32 3.52
CA VAL A 387 -7.31 -7.40 3.44
C VAL A 387 -7.14 -6.25 4.43
N THR A 388 -6.65 -6.53 5.64
CA THR A 388 -6.35 -5.49 6.64
C THR A 388 -5.28 -4.53 6.16
N GLU A 389 -4.21 -5.04 5.53
CA GLU A 389 -3.17 -4.22 4.90
C GLU A 389 -3.78 -3.31 3.84
N VAL A 390 -4.64 -3.83 2.96
CA VAL A 390 -5.30 -3.04 1.91
C VAL A 390 -6.27 -1.99 2.47
N GLU A 391 -7.03 -2.31 3.52
CA GLU A 391 -7.93 -1.34 4.19
C GLU A 391 -7.17 -0.18 4.84
N ASN A 392 -5.94 -0.43 5.27
CA ASN A 392 -5.08 0.58 5.90
C ASN A 392 -4.23 1.36 4.88
N LYS A 393 -4.19 0.93 3.61
CA LYS A 393 -3.49 1.68 2.57
C LYS A 393 -4.22 2.99 2.23
N PRO A 394 -3.47 4.03 1.85
CA PRO A 394 -4.03 5.29 1.36
C PRO A 394 -4.95 5.07 0.14
N GLN A 395 -5.92 5.98 -0.03
CA GLN A 395 -7.01 5.82 -1.01
C GLN A 395 -6.53 5.55 -2.45
N LEU A 396 -5.38 6.11 -2.86
CA LEU A 396 -4.82 5.94 -4.21
C LEU A 396 -4.00 4.66 -4.42
N GLU A 397 -3.28 4.18 -3.40
CA GLU A 397 -2.45 2.97 -3.54
C GLU A 397 -3.33 1.71 -3.68
N GLY A 398 -4.53 1.75 -3.07
CA GLY A 398 -5.53 0.70 -3.16
C GLY A 398 -6.11 0.49 -4.56
N ALA A 399 -6.15 1.49 -5.46
CA ALA A 399 -6.82 1.36 -6.76
C ALA A 399 -6.04 0.50 -7.77
N HIS A 400 -4.71 0.58 -7.75
CA HIS A 400 -3.82 -0.13 -8.69
C HIS A 400 -3.39 -1.53 -8.20
N PHE A 401 -3.32 -1.76 -6.88
CA PHE A 401 -2.94 -3.06 -6.28
C PHE A 401 -3.96 -4.18 -6.56
N ARG A 402 -5.19 -3.80 -6.93
CA ARG A 402 -6.37 -4.67 -6.94
C ARG A 402 -6.36 -5.77 -8.01
N VAL A 403 -5.85 -5.58 -9.23
CA VAL A 403 -6.19 -6.55 -10.31
C VAL A 403 -5.64 -7.96 -10.06
N ARG A 404 -4.35 -8.10 -9.74
CA ARG A 404 -3.71 -9.41 -9.53
C ARG A 404 -4.23 -10.11 -8.27
N TRP A 405 -4.52 -9.33 -7.23
CA TRP A 405 -5.03 -9.83 -5.95
C TRP A 405 -6.52 -10.12 -5.97
N LEU A 406 -7.32 -9.40 -6.76
CA LEU A 406 -8.77 -9.62 -6.88
C LEU A 406 -9.08 -11.01 -7.44
N TYR A 407 -8.36 -11.45 -8.48
CA TYR A 407 -8.57 -12.79 -9.04
C TYR A 407 -8.08 -13.89 -8.09
N ALA A 408 -6.94 -13.69 -7.42
CA ALA A 408 -6.47 -14.62 -6.40
C ALA A 408 -7.43 -14.69 -5.21
N GLY A 409 -7.99 -13.54 -4.79
CA GLY A 409 -8.98 -13.41 -3.73
C GLY A 409 -10.30 -14.07 -4.09
N ARG A 410 -10.75 -13.93 -5.35
CA ARG A 410 -11.91 -14.67 -5.89
C ARG A 410 -11.69 -16.18 -5.80
N ASN A 411 -10.55 -16.67 -6.25
CA ASN A 411 -10.24 -18.12 -6.22
C ASN A 411 -10.14 -18.64 -4.78
N TYR A 412 -9.47 -17.88 -3.89
CA TYR A 412 -9.42 -18.17 -2.47
C TYR A 412 -10.83 -18.27 -1.87
N ARG A 413 -11.67 -17.25 -2.07
CA ARG A 413 -13.04 -17.21 -1.56
C ARG A 413 -13.85 -18.41 -2.06
N GLY A 414 -13.81 -18.68 -3.36
CA GLY A 414 -14.51 -19.81 -3.97
C GLY A 414 -14.06 -21.20 -3.48
N MET A 415 -12.82 -21.34 -3.00
CA MET A 415 -12.28 -22.60 -2.48
C MET A 415 -12.43 -22.76 -0.96
N VAL A 416 -12.27 -21.66 -0.21
CA VAL A 416 -12.13 -21.70 1.26
C VAL A 416 -13.43 -21.37 1.98
N GLU A 417 -14.23 -20.42 1.47
CA GLU A 417 -15.48 -20.04 2.13
C GLU A 417 -16.48 -21.21 2.23
N PRO A 418 -16.62 -22.11 1.23
CA PRO A 418 -17.39 -23.35 1.40
C PRO A 418 -16.96 -24.21 2.59
N LEU A 419 -15.66 -24.30 2.86
CA LEU A 419 -15.15 -25.07 4.00
C LEU A 419 -15.38 -24.34 5.33
N HIS A 420 -15.43 -23.01 5.32
CA HIS A 420 -15.85 -22.23 6.49
C HIS A 420 -17.34 -22.41 6.77
N ILE A 421 -18.18 -22.36 5.73
CA ILE A 421 -19.62 -22.63 5.80
C ILE A 421 -19.87 -24.04 6.35
N ALA A 422 -19.12 -25.04 5.89
CA ALA A 422 -19.23 -26.41 6.37
C ALA A 422 -19.04 -26.52 7.89
N ASP A 423 -18.01 -25.86 8.46
CA ASP A 423 -17.82 -25.80 9.91
C ASP A 423 -18.98 -25.06 10.59
N TYR A 424 -19.37 -23.90 10.06
CA TYR A 424 -20.42 -23.06 10.63
C TYR A 424 -21.76 -23.81 10.80
N TYR A 425 -22.22 -24.53 9.77
CA TYR A 425 -23.47 -25.29 9.83
C TYR A 425 -23.31 -26.64 10.52
N LYS A 426 -22.10 -27.22 10.56
CA LYS A 426 -21.82 -28.41 11.40
C LYS A 426 -22.02 -28.11 12.88
N ASP A 427 -21.68 -26.90 13.30
CA ASP A 427 -21.81 -26.43 14.68
C ASP A 427 -23.22 -25.85 14.98
N GLY A 428 -24.20 -26.03 14.09
CA GLY A 428 -25.58 -25.61 14.28
C GLY A 428 -25.88 -24.14 13.94
N GLY A 429 -24.97 -23.47 13.22
CA GLY A 429 -25.18 -22.12 12.71
C GLY A 429 -26.38 -21.99 11.76
N LYS A 430 -26.91 -20.77 11.63
CA LYS A 430 -28.05 -20.42 10.75
C LYS A 430 -27.91 -18.99 10.26
N ASN A 431 -28.47 -18.69 9.10
CA ASN A 431 -28.47 -17.39 8.44
C ASN A 431 -27.05 -16.85 8.18
N TYR A 432 -26.14 -17.68 7.65
CA TYR A 432 -24.72 -17.32 7.45
C TYR A 432 -24.50 -15.97 6.74
N GLN A 433 -25.37 -15.62 5.78
CA GLN A 433 -25.26 -14.40 4.98
C GLN A 433 -25.83 -13.14 5.64
N THR A 434 -26.49 -13.25 6.80
CA THR A 434 -26.99 -12.09 7.54
C THR A 434 -25.99 -11.64 8.60
N ASP A 435 -26.23 -10.46 9.20
CA ASP A 435 -25.41 -9.97 10.32
C ASP A 435 -25.34 -10.96 11.49
N ALA A 436 -26.40 -11.77 11.70
CA ALA A 436 -26.44 -12.81 12.71
C ALA A 436 -25.47 -13.98 12.40
N GLY A 437 -25.20 -14.23 11.11
CA GLY A 437 -24.29 -15.26 10.63
C GLY A 437 -22.82 -14.99 10.93
N LYS A 438 -22.46 -13.72 11.20
CA LYS A 438 -21.08 -13.26 11.45
C LYS A 438 -20.10 -13.75 10.38
N ARG A 439 -20.49 -13.60 9.10
CA ARG A 439 -19.61 -13.87 7.96
C ARG A 439 -18.28 -13.12 8.14
N PRO A 440 -17.12 -13.79 8.04
CA PRO A 440 -15.82 -13.14 8.20
C PRO A 440 -15.66 -11.93 7.27
N LYS A 441 -15.22 -10.80 7.84
CA LYS A 441 -15.16 -9.49 7.17
C LYS A 441 -14.34 -9.53 5.87
N HIS A 442 -13.26 -10.30 5.84
CA HIS A 442 -12.38 -10.38 4.68
C HIS A 442 -13.04 -11.05 3.47
N PHE A 443 -13.98 -11.99 3.66
CA PHE A 443 -14.75 -12.55 2.54
C PHE A 443 -15.69 -11.50 1.92
N THR A 444 -16.37 -10.73 2.76
CA THR A 444 -17.28 -9.66 2.34
C THR A 444 -16.52 -8.59 1.55
N LEU A 445 -15.41 -8.09 2.09
CA LEU A 445 -14.60 -7.05 1.42
C LEU A 445 -14.01 -7.52 0.09
N LEU A 446 -13.54 -8.77 -0.01
CA LEU A 446 -13.03 -9.32 -1.27
C LEU A 446 -14.12 -9.44 -2.34
N GLU A 447 -15.36 -9.73 -1.94
CA GLU A 447 -16.51 -9.77 -2.82
C GLU A 447 -16.91 -8.37 -3.31
N GLU A 448 -17.02 -7.40 -2.39
CA GLU A 448 -17.32 -6.00 -2.70
C GLU A 448 -16.29 -5.40 -3.67
N TRP A 449 -15.00 -5.55 -3.39
CA TRP A 449 -13.94 -5.01 -4.27
C TRP A 449 -13.94 -5.64 -5.66
N LEU A 450 -14.34 -6.91 -5.78
CA LEU A 450 -14.46 -7.56 -7.08
C LEU A 450 -15.67 -7.02 -7.86
N GLN A 451 -16.80 -6.78 -7.19
CA GLN A 451 -18.01 -6.20 -7.79
C GLN A 451 -17.75 -4.76 -8.26
N GLU A 452 -17.15 -3.91 -7.41
CA GLU A 452 -16.75 -2.54 -7.75
C GLU A 452 -15.89 -2.51 -9.03
N LYS A 453 -14.93 -3.44 -9.13
CA LYS A 453 -14.05 -3.55 -10.29
C LYS A 453 -14.81 -3.91 -11.57
N GLN A 454 -15.69 -4.90 -11.50
CA GLN A 454 -16.50 -5.33 -12.63
C GLN A 454 -17.45 -4.23 -13.11
N GLU A 455 -18.02 -3.45 -12.19
CA GLU A 455 -18.86 -2.29 -12.51
C GLU A 455 -18.05 -1.19 -13.20
N GLN A 456 -16.86 -0.88 -12.71
CA GLN A 456 -15.96 0.09 -13.36
C GLN A 456 -15.60 -0.36 -14.78
N GLU A 457 -15.34 -1.64 -15.00
CA GLU A 457 -15.06 -2.18 -16.33
C GLU A 457 -16.27 -2.13 -17.26
N LYS A 458 -17.48 -2.39 -16.75
CA LYS A 458 -18.73 -2.23 -17.51
C LYS A 458 -18.95 -0.77 -17.93
N LYS A 459 -18.77 0.19 -17.01
CA LYS A 459 -18.89 1.63 -17.29
C LYS A 459 -17.88 2.07 -18.36
N LYS A 460 -16.62 1.67 -18.23
CA LYS A 460 -15.59 1.96 -19.24
C LYS A 460 -15.93 1.39 -20.62
N LYS A 461 -16.47 0.17 -20.69
CA LYS A 461 -16.89 -0.43 -21.97
C LYS A 461 -18.06 0.34 -22.59
N GLN A 462 -19.04 0.76 -21.79
CA GLN A 462 -20.17 1.58 -22.24
C GLN A 462 -19.73 2.97 -22.73
N GLU A 463 -18.71 3.57 -22.12
CA GLU A 463 -18.14 4.85 -22.56
C GLU A 463 -17.28 4.74 -23.83
N THR A 464 -16.59 3.61 -24.01
CA THR A 464 -15.70 3.38 -25.16
C THR A 464 -16.44 2.84 -26.39
N GLN A 465 -17.59 2.18 -26.21
CA GLN A 465 -18.42 1.62 -27.28
C GLN A 465 -19.68 2.47 -27.49
N LYS A 466 -19.56 3.53 -28.29
CA LYS A 466 -20.71 4.22 -28.90
C LYS A 466 -21.20 3.60 -30.21
N GLN A 467 -20.61 2.47 -30.66
CA GLN A 467 -21.09 1.75 -31.85
C GLN A 467 -20.94 0.23 -31.67
N GLU A 468 -21.98 -0.48 -32.09
CA GLU A 468 -22.20 -1.93 -32.16
C GLU A 468 -22.68 -2.65 -30.89
N GLU A 469 -23.99 -2.54 -30.64
CA GLU A 469 -24.75 -3.48 -29.82
C GLU A 469 -24.83 -4.85 -30.52
N LYS A 470 -24.05 -5.82 -30.02
CA LYS A 470 -24.54 -7.21 -29.94
C LYS A 470 -24.68 -7.56 -28.47
N PRO A 471 -25.91 -7.75 -27.94
CA PRO A 471 -26.08 -8.29 -26.61
C PRO A 471 -25.71 -9.77 -26.68
N GLU A 472 -24.47 -10.14 -26.29
CA GLU A 472 -24.22 -11.52 -25.88
C GLU A 472 -24.96 -11.76 -24.56
N SER A 473 -26.25 -12.08 -24.65
CA SER A 473 -27.15 -12.33 -23.52
C SER A 473 -26.94 -13.72 -22.89
N GLY A 474 -25.74 -14.30 -23.02
CA GLY A 474 -25.45 -15.65 -22.59
C GLY A 474 -24.01 -15.82 -22.09
N PRO A 475 -23.75 -16.88 -21.31
CA PRO A 475 -22.41 -17.14 -20.78
C PRO A 475 -21.43 -17.40 -21.92
N SER A 476 -20.22 -16.81 -21.80
CA SER A 476 -19.18 -16.92 -22.82
C SER A 476 -18.83 -18.37 -23.11
N LYS A 477 -18.44 -18.66 -24.36
CA LYS A 477 -18.02 -20.01 -24.78
C LYS A 477 -16.96 -20.61 -23.85
N SER A 478 -15.97 -19.80 -23.46
CA SER A 478 -14.92 -20.19 -22.50
C SER A 478 -15.50 -20.56 -21.12
N LYS A 479 -16.58 -19.92 -20.65
CA LYS A 479 -17.18 -20.28 -19.36
C LYS A 479 -17.86 -21.64 -19.42
N ARG A 480 -18.54 -21.94 -20.54
CA ARG A 480 -19.21 -23.23 -20.77
C ARG A 480 -18.21 -24.38 -20.85
N GLU A 481 -17.14 -24.20 -21.62
CA GLU A 481 -16.11 -25.24 -21.82
C GLU A 481 -15.35 -25.59 -20.53
N ASN A 482 -15.21 -24.64 -19.60
CA ASN A 482 -14.42 -24.84 -18.38
C ASN A 482 -15.25 -25.20 -17.13
N VAL A 483 -16.58 -25.32 -17.25
CA VAL A 483 -17.49 -25.56 -16.12
C VAL A 483 -17.15 -26.83 -15.33
N GLY A 484 -16.66 -27.89 -15.99
CA GLY A 484 -16.23 -29.14 -15.33
C GLY A 484 -15.14 -28.96 -14.26
N SER A 485 -14.40 -27.84 -14.34
CA SER A 485 -13.31 -27.47 -13.43
C SER A 485 -13.56 -26.18 -12.64
N SER A 486 -14.72 -25.53 -12.82
CA SER A 486 -14.99 -24.24 -12.19
C SER A 486 -15.29 -24.36 -10.69
N LEU A 487 -15.05 -23.27 -9.98
CA LEU A 487 -15.62 -23.02 -8.65
C LEU A 487 -16.96 -22.31 -8.82
N ASN A 488 -17.78 -22.34 -7.76
CA ASN A 488 -19.03 -21.56 -7.74
C ASN A 488 -18.69 -20.07 -7.77
N ASP A 489 -19.37 -19.30 -8.62
CA ASP A 489 -19.23 -17.84 -8.65
C ASP A 489 -19.72 -17.22 -7.33
N ASP A 490 -20.83 -17.76 -6.80
CA ASP A 490 -21.33 -17.49 -5.45
C ASP A 490 -20.66 -18.47 -4.48
N SER A 491 -19.67 -17.99 -3.72
CA SER A 491 -19.00 -18.79 -2.69
C SER A 491 -19.90 -19.12 -1.49
N CYS A 492 -21.01 -18.40 -1.33
CA CYS A 492 -22.05 -18.66 -0.32
C CYS A 492 -23.12 -19.64 -0.80
N PHE A 493 -22.98 -20.25 -1.99
CA PHE A 493 -23.90 -21.26 -2.52
C PHE A 493 -24.26 -22.33 -1.48
N TRP A 494 -23.27 -22.90 -0.79
CA TRP A 494 -23.51 -23.95 0.19
C TRP A 494 -24.27 -23.47 1.42
N ALA A 495 -24.13 -22.22 1.83
CA ALA A 495 -24.96 -21.66 2.90
C ALA A 495 -26.44 -21.65 2.49
N ARG A 496 -26.75 -21.31 1.23
CA ARG A 496 -28.12 -21.36 0.71
C ARG A 496 -28.68 -22.79 0.69
N VAL A 497 -27.84 -23.77 0.34
CA VAL A 497 -28.20 -25.20 0.40
C VAL A 497 -28.54 -25.62 1.82
N GLU A 498 -27.73 -25.23 2.82
CA GLU A 498 -28.00 -25.58 4.22
C GLU A 498 -29.28 -24.92 4.73
N GLU A 499 -29.54 -23.65 4.42
CA GLU A 499 -30.81 -23.01 4.77
C GLU A 499 -32.01 -23.74 4.15
N ALA A 500 -31.91 -24.11 2.88
CA ALA A 500 -32.96 -24.86 2.20
C ALA A 500 -33.17 -26.26 2.80
N LEU A 501 -32.11 -26.93 3.24
CA LEU A 501 -32.20 -28.20 3.96
C LEU A 501 -32.85 -28.04 5.33
N ILE A 502 -32.48 -27.00 6.10
CA ILE A 502 -33.06 -26.70 7.41
C ILE A 502 -34.57 -26.49 7.29
N LEU A 503 -35.04 -25.79 6.23
CA LEU A 503 -36.47 -25.63 5.97
C LEU A 503 -37.19 -26.97 5.77
N LEU A 504 -36.57 -27.92 5.08
CA LEU A 504 -37.13 -29.26 4.86
C LEU A 504 -37.09 -30.14 6.12
N GLU A 505 -36.10 -29.97 6.98
CA GLU A 505 -35.92 -30.76 8.20
C GLU A 505 -36.87 -30.35 9.34
N ASN A 506 -37.35 -29.10 9.36
CA ASN A 506 -38.21 -28.59 10.45
C ASN A 506 -39.61 -29.23 10.51
N GLY A 507 -40.06 -29.94 9.46
CA GLY A 507 -41.36 -30.61 9.41
C GLY A 507 -42.55 -29.65 9.29
N GLY A 508 -43.53 -29.99 8.44
CA GLY A 508 -44.74 -29.16 8.27
C GLY A 508 -44.48 -27.80 7.62
N LEU A 509 -44.15 -27.82 6.32
CA LEU A 509 -43.84 -26.60 5.54
C LEU A 509 -44.99 -25.58 5.56
N THR A 510 -44.70 -24.40 6.07
CA THR A 510 -45.60 -23.25 5.98
C THR A 510 -45.66 -22.72 4.53
N THR A 511 -46.64 -21.86 4.24
CA THR A 511 -46.71 -21.15 2.96
C THR A 511 -45.44 -20.33 2.69
N ASP A 512 -44.85 -19.75 3.75
CA ASP A 512 -43.61 -18.97 3.64
C ASP A 512 -42.39 -19.87 3.35
N ASP A 513 -42.31 -21.05 3.96
CA ASP A 513 -41.21 -22.01 3.70
C ASP A 513 -41.24 -22.50 2.26
N LYS A 514 -42.45 -22.79 1.72
CA LYS A 514 -42.61 -23.16 0.30
C LYS A 514 -42.15 -22.05 -0.63
N ARG A 515 -42.47 -20.79 -0.31
CA ARG A 515 -42.01 -19.61 -1.06
C ARG A 515 -40.47 -19.51 -1.05
N LYS A 516 -39.84 -19.64 0.11
CA LYS A 516 -38.37 -19.60 0.25
C LYS A 516 -37.69 -20.74 -0.50
N LEU A 517 -38.25 -21.94 -0.48
CA LEU A 517 -37.75 -23.07 -1.26
C LEU A 517 -37.85 -22.82 -2.76
N LYS A 518 -38.94 -22.17 -3.21
CA LYS A 518 -39.10 -21.77 -4.61
C LYS A 518 -38.10 -20.68 -5.02
N GLU A 519 -37.88 -19.68 -4.17
CA GLU A 519 -36.85 -18.66 -4.38
C GLU A 519 -35.44 -19.30 -4.52
N PHE A 520 -35.15 -20.32 -3.71
CA PHE A 520 -33.89 -21.06 -3.82
C PHE A 520 -33.81 -21.88 -5.12
N GLU A 521 -34.90 -22.54 -5.54
CA GLU A 521 -34.97 -23.23 -6.84
C GLU A 521 -34.69 -22.27 -8.01
N ASP A 522 -35.30 -21.08 -8.01
CA ASP A 522 -35.13 -20.07 -9.05
C ASP A 522 -33.69 -19.51 -9.06
N TYR A 523 -33.09 -19.34 -7.88
CA TYR A 523 -31.67 -19.00 -7.76
C TYR A 523 -30.77 -20.08 -8.39
N VAL A 524 -31.00 -21.37 -8.08
CA VAL A 524 -30.24 -22.49 -8.65
C VAL A 524 -30.40 -22.52 -10.16
N TRP A 525 -31.62 -22.35 -10.67
CA TRP A 525 -31.89 -22.32 -12.10
C TRP A 525 -31.13 -21.20 -12.81
N ASN A 526 -31.16 -19.99 -12.24
CA ASN A 526 -30.40 -18.85 -12.76
C ASN A 526 -28.88 -19.09 -12.74
N ALA A 527 -28.36 -19.73 -11.69
CA ALA A 527 -26.94 -20.07 -11.60
C ALA A 527 -26.55 -21.10 -12.68
N LEU A 528 -27.39 -22.10 -12.94
CA LEU A 528 -27.18 -23.08 -14.00
C LEU A 528 -27.21 -22.43 -15.38
N LYS A 529 -28.22 -21.63 -15.70
CA LYS A 529 -28.32 -20.92 -16.98
C LYS A 529 -27.07 -20.07 -17.29
N ASN A 530 -26.45 -19.51 -16.25
CA ASN A 530 -25.26 -18.66 -16.36
C ASN A 530 -23.92 -19.41 -16.19
N TYR A 531 -23.93 -20.74 -16.14
CA TYR A 531 -22.74 -21.56 -15.90
C TYR A 531 -21.95 -21.13 -14.66
N ALA A 532 -22.66 -20.69 -13.61
CA ALA A 532 -22.11 -20.02 -12.43
C ALA A 532 -21.89 -20.96 -11.23
N VAL A 533 -22.20 -22.25 -11.37
CA VAL A 533 -22.08 -23.25 -10.30
C VAL A 533 -21.31 -24.48 -10.79
N SER A 534 -20.52 -25.07 -9.91
CA SER A 534 -19.72 -26.27 -10.18
C SER A 534 -20.63 -27.49 -10.39
N PRO A 535 -20.33 -28.38 -11.36
CA PRO A 535 -21.03 -29.65 -11.51
C PRO A 535 -20.91 -30.59 -10.30
N GLU A 536 -19.98 -30.32 -9.38
CA GLU A 536 -19.85 -31.10 -8.15
C GLU A 536 -21.09 -31.07 -7.25
N ILE A 537 -21.98 -30.08 -7.43
CA ILE A 537 -23.27 -30.08 -6.73
C ILE A 537 -24.11 -31.30 -7.10
N PHE A 538 -23.91 -31.91 -8.28
CA PHE A 538 -24.66 -33.07 -8.74
C PHE A 538 -24.06 -34.42 -8.32
N LEU A 539 -22.97 -34.42 -7.55
CA LEU A 539 -22.39 -35.66 -7.03
C LEU A 539 -23.42 -36.39 -6.14
N LYS A 540 -23.48 -37.72 -6.24
CA LYS A 540 -24.55 -38.53 -5.67
C LYS A 540 -24.72 -38.33 -4.16
N LYS A 541 -23.63 -38.07 -3.44
CA LYS A 541 -23.62 -37.90 -1.98
C LYS A 541 -23.53 -36.42 -1.54
N SER A 542 -23.77 -35.48 -2.45
CA SER A 542 -23.70 -34.05 -2.13
C SER A 542 -24.91 -33.60 -1.32
N SER A 543 -24.74 -32.55 -0.50
CA SER A 543 -25.86 -31.94 0.24
C SER A 543 -26.89 -31.31 -0.69
N PHE A 544 -26.49 -30.83 -1.87
CA PHE A 544 -27.42 -30.33 -2.89
C PHE A 544 -28.31 -31.47 -3.43
N MET A 545 -27.74 -32.65 -3.72
CA MET A 545 -28.54 -33.80 -4.15
C MET A 545 -29.43 -34.32 -3.02
N LYS A 546 -28.99 -34.23 -1.75
CA LYS A 546 -29.87 -34.48 -0.60
C LYS A 546 -31.07 -33.53 -0.63
N TRP A 547 -30.83 -32.22 -0.75
CA TRP A 547 -31.90 -31.22 -0.85
C TRP A 547 -32.85 -31.52 -2.01
N TRP A 548 -32.31 -31.73 -3.21
CA TRP A 548 -33.11 -31.98 -4.42
C TRP A 548 -34.01 -33.21 -4.25
N ASN A 549 -33.46 -34.30 -3.71
CA ASN A 549 -34.23 -35.53 -3.51
C ASN A 549 -35.35 -35.38 -2.50
N GLU A 550 -35.16 -34.58 -1.44
CA GLU A 550 -36.23 -34.28 -0.47
C GLU A 550 -37.25 -33.29 -1.04
N TYR A 551 -36.80 -32.24 -1.72
CA TYR A 551 -37.66 -31.24 -2.35
C TYR A 551 -38.56 -31.86 -3.42
N ASN A 552 -38.03 -32.80 -4.22
CA ASN A 552 -38.77 -33.49 -5.26
C ASN A 552 -39.80 -34.54 -4.75
N LYS A 553 -39.94 -34.75 -3.44
CA LYS A 553 -40.99 -35.61 -2.86
C LYS A 553 -42.35 -34.90 -2.79
N GLY A 554 -42.76 -34.30 -3.91
CA GLY A 554 -44.08 -33.66 -4.06
C GLY A 554 -44.17 -32.20 -3.63
N ILE A 555 -43.05 -31.51 -3.38
CA ILE A 555 -43.03 -30.06 -3.13
C ILE A 555 -42.76 -29.30 -4.44
N VAL A 556 -41.86 -29.82 -5.27
CA VAL A 556 -41.53 -29.26 -6.60
C VAL A 556 -42.79 -29.18 -7.47
N GLU A 557 -43.00 -28.02 -8.08
CA GLU A 557 -44.08 -27.81 -9.05
C GLU A 557 -43.83 -28.58 -10.35
N SER A 558 -44.89 -29.10 -10.96
CA SER A 558 -44.78 -29.87 -12.21
C SER A 558 -44.23 -29.04 -13.38
N SER A 559 -44.36 -27.71 -13.34
CA SER A 559 -43.82 -26.76 -14.32
C SER A 559 -42.38 -26.30 -14.02
N SER A 560 -41.70 -26.90 -13.05
CA SER A 560 -40.33 -26.55 -12.67
C SER A 560 -39.34 -26.85 -13.81
N LEU A 561 -38.64 -25.82 -14.28
CA LEU A 561 -37.56 -25.96 -15.25
C LEU A 561 -36.37 -26.77 -14.69
N LEU A 562 -36.13 -26.66 -13.37
CA LEU A 562 -35.11 -27.45 -12.70
C LEU A 562 -35.49 -28.93 -12.67
N LEU A 563 -36.78 -29.27 -12.51
CA LEU A 563 -37.27 -30.64 -12.59
C LEU A 563 -37.02 -31.26 -13.96
N ASP A 564 -37.35 -30.54 -15.03
CA ASP A 564 -37.13 -30.99 -16.40
C ASP A 564 -35.63 -31.18 -16.68
N PHE A 565 -34.80 -30.23 -16.25
CA PHE A 565 -33.35 -30.33 -16.34
C PHE A 565 -32.80 -31.57 -15.63
N MET A 566 -33.24 -31.83 -14.40
CA MET A 566 -32.75 -32.96 -13.60
C MET A 566 -33.20 -34.32 -14.18
N LYS A 567 -34.37 -34.40 -14.84
CA LYS A 567 -34.89 -35.62 -15.45
C LYS A 567 -34.25 -35.95 -16.80
N ASN A 568 -34.00 -34.94 -17.64
CA ASN A 568 -33.63 -35.12 -19.04
C ASN A 568 -32.11 -35.20 -19.27
N GLY A 569 -31.34 -35.63 -18.27
CA GLY A 569 -29.88 -35.74 -18.39
C GLY A 569 -29.13 -34.41 -18.34
N GLY A 570 -29.79 -33.31 -17.96
CA GLY A 570 -29.24 -31.97 -17.85
C GLY A 570 -27.92 -31.89 -17.09
N PRO A 571 -27.74 -32.55 -15.93
CA PRO A 571 -26.45 -32.55 -15.23
C PRO A 571 -25.25 -33.03 -16.05
N ARG A 572 -25.44 -34.04 -16.93
CA ARG A 572 -24.36 -34.56 -17.80
C ARG A 572 -24.03 -33.58 -18.92
N GLU A 573 -25.06 -32.98 -19.53
CA GLU A 573 -24.89 -31.97 -20.58
C GLU A 573 -24.27 -30.68 -20.03
N TYR A 574 -24.64 -30.33 -18.81
CA TYR A 574 -24.09 -29.20 -18.08
C TYR A 574 -22.60 -29.38 -17.82
N GLU A 575 -22.18 -30.52 -17.25
CA GLU A 575 -20.75 -30.80 -17.00
C GLU A 575 -19.93 -30.82 -18.30
N ALA A 576 -20.54 -31.25 -19.41
CA ALA A 576 -19.92 -31.24 -20.73
C ALA A 576 -19.88 -29.87 -21.42
N GLY A 577 -20.47 -28.82 -20.82
CA GLY A 577 -20.55 -27.48 -21.43
C GLY A 577 -21.52 -27.38 -22.60
N LYS A 578 -22.45 -28.33 -22.73
CA LYS A 578 -23.37 -28.47 -23.88
C LYS A 578 -24.81 -28.04 -23.59
N PHE A 579 -25.15 -27.84 -22.33
CA PHE A 579 -26.46 -27.32 -21.91
C PHE A 579 -26.71 -25.90 -22.45
N THR A 580 -27.88 -25.66 -23.03
CA THR A 580 -28.23 -24.37 -23.68
C THR A 580 -29.47 -23.75 -23.10
#